data_AF-A0A432QZ33-F1
#
_entry.id   AF-A0A432QZ33-F1
#
_cell.length_a   1.000
_cell.length_b   1.000
_cell.length_c   1.000
_cell.angle_alpha   90.00
_cell.angle_beta   90.00
_cell.angle_gamma   90.00
#
_symmetry.space_group_name_H-M   'P 1'
#
loop_
_entity.id
_entity.type
_entity.pdbx_description
1 polymer ?
#
loop_
_entity_poly.entity_id
_entity_poly.type
_entity_poly.pdbx_seq_one_letter_code
_entity_poly.pdbx_strand_id
1 'polypeptide(L)' 'MKKNNVVNVIGAGLAGVEATWKIAQRGYKVRLFEMRPKKM' A
#
# COMPACT_ATOMS: atom_id res chain seq x y z
N MET A 1 20.76 0.71 -13.36
CA MET A 1 19.79 -0.22 -12.72
C MET A 1 18.62 0.59 -12.19
N LYS A 2 17.40 0.41 -12.72
CA LYS A 2 16.22 1.11 -12.18
C LYS A 2 16.00 0.62 -10.75
N LYS A 3 16.06 1.54 -9.79
CA LYS A 3 15.71 1.29 -8.39
C LYS A 3 14.30 0.68 -8.38
N ASN A 4 14.16 -0.56 -7.91
CA ASN A 4 12.86 -1.22 -7.74
C ASN A 4 12.12 -0.56 -6.58
N ASN A 5 11.70 0.70 -6.77
CA ASN A 5 11.04 1.48 -5.76
C ASN A 5 9.62 0.93 -5.57
N VAL A 6 9.39 0.35 -4.39
CA VAL A 6 8.08 -0.13 -3.97
C VAL A 6 7.40 1.00 -3.22
N VAL A 7 6.15 1.31 -3.59
CA VAL A 7 5.33 2.29 -2.87
C VAL A 7 4.73 1.61 -1.65
N ASN A 8 4.94 2.16 -0.46
CA ASN A 8 4.31 1.67 0.76
C ASN A 8 3.12 2.57 1.10
N VAL A 9 1.94 1.97 1.29
CA VAL A 9 0.72 2.64 1.74
C VAL A 9 0.43 2.14 3.15
N ILE A 10 0.35 3.07 4.10
CA ILE A 10 0.07 2.78 5.51
C ILE A 10 -1.36 3.19 5.82
N GLY A 11 -2.14 2.27 6.37
CA GLY A 11 -3.59 2.36 6.54
C GLY A 11 -4.34 1.73 5.36
N ALA A 12 -5.13 0.70 5.64
CA ALA A 12 -6.02 0.00 4.72
C ALA A 12 -7.51 0.26 5.01
N GLY A 13 -7.83 1.45 5.53
CA GLY A 13 -9.18 2.00 5.42
C GLY A 13 -9.56 2.28 3.96
N LEU A 14 -10.77 2.78 3.73
CA LEU A 14 -11.33 2.99 2.38
C LEU A 14 -10.36 3.75 1.45
N ALA A 15 -9.81 4.88 1.92
CA ALA A 15 -8.88 5.69 1.14
C ALA A 15 -7.55 4.97 0.84
N GLY A 16 -7.05 4.16 1.76
CA GLY A 16 -5.79 3.44 1.60
C GLY A 16 -5.88 2.32 0.56
N VAL A 17 -7.02 1.61 0.54
CA VAL A 17 -7.32 0.59 -0.48
C VAL A 17 -7.46 1.24 -1.86
N GLU A 18 -8.21 2.33 -1.98
CA GLU A 18 -8.37 3.05 -3.25
C GLU A 18 -7.04 3.60 -3.78
N ALA A 19 -6.23 4.22 -2.92
CA ALA A 19 -4.90 4.70 -3.29
C ALA A 19 -4.01 3.55 -3.79
N THR A 20 -3.99 2.43 -3.07
CA THR A 20 -3.22 1.24 -3.44
C THR A 20 -3.66 0.70 -4.79
N TRP A 21 -4.98 0.57 -5.02
CA TRP A 21 -5.54 0.08 -6.27
C TRP A 21 -5.15 0.98 -7.45
N LYS A 22 -5.29 2.30 -7.31
CA LYS A 22 -4.90 3.27 -8.34
C LYS A 22 -3.40 3.29 -8.62
N ILE A 23 -2.55 3.03 -7.63
CA ILE A 23 -1.09 2.93 -7.79
C ILE A 23 -0.72 1.64 -8.53
N ALA A 24 -1.34 0.52 -8.15
CA ALA A 24 -1.13 -0.77 -8.81
C ALA A 24 -1.57 -0.74 -10.29
N GLN A 25 -2.73 -0.13 -10.61
CA GLN A 25 -3.20 0.05 -11.98
C GLN A 25 -2.25 0.85 -12.87
N ARG A 26 -1.44 1.73 -12.28
CA ARG A 26 -0.41 2.50 -13.01
C ARG A 26 0.91 1.74 -13.19
N GLY A 27 0.95 0.45 -12.81
CA GLY A 27 2.11 -0.42 -13.00
C GLY A 27 3.18 -0.31 -11.92
N TYR A 28 2.90 0.37 -10.81
CA TYR A 28 3.83 0.46 -9.68
C TYR A 28 3.67 -0.73 -8.74
N LYS A 29 4.78 -1.27 -8.27
CA LYS A 29 4.79 -2.26 -7.19
C LYS A 29 4.41 -1.55 -5.88
N VAL A 30 3.35 -2.00 -5.23
CA VAL A 30 2.81 -1.38 -4.02
C VAL A 30 2.66 -2.42 -2.90
N ARG A 31 2.83 -1.97 -1.65
CA ARG A 31 2.53 -2.73 -0.44
C ARG A 31 1.54 -1.94 0.41
N LEU A 32 0.45 -2.57 0.81
CA LEU A 32 -0.55 -2.00 1.71
C LEU A 32 -0.41 -2.60 3.10
N PHE A 33 -0.36 -1.75 4.11
CA PHE A 33 -0.24 -2.14 5.50
C PHE A 33 -1.43 -1.61 6.29
N GLU A 34 -1.99 -2.43 7.18
CA GLU A 34 -2.99 -2.02 8.17
C GLU A 34 -2.49 -2.39 9.56
N MET A 35 -2.54 -1.44 10.49
CA MET A 35 -2.22 -1.74 11.87
C MET A 35 -3.42 -2.44 12.51
N ARG A 36 -3.26 -3.73 12.85
CA ARG A 36 -4.23 -4.40 13.71
C ARG A 36 -3.84 -4.20 15.17
N PRO A 37 -4.81 -3.95 16.08
CA PRO A 37 -4.51 -3.88 17.50
C PRO A 37 -3.93 -5.22 17.97
N LYS A 38 -2.89 -5.16 18.81
CA LYS A 38 -2.43 -6.36 19.51
C LYS A 38 -3.50 -6.73 20.54
N LYS A 39 -4.00 -7.97 20.48
CA LYS A 39 -4.73 -8.52 21.62
C LYS A 39 -3.74 -8.68 22.76
N MET A 40 -4.09 -8.11 23.92
CA MET A 40 -3.43 -8.42 25.20
C MET A 40 -3.76 -9.85 25.63
#